data_AF-A0A9P9RWV8-F1
#
_entry.id   AF-A0A9P9RWV8-F1
#
_cell.length_a   1.000
_cell.length_b   1.000
_cell.length_c   1.000
_cell.angle_alpha   90.00
_cell.angle_beta   90.00
_cell.angle_gamma   90.00
#
_symmetry.space_group_name_H-M   'P 1'
#
loop_
_entity.id
_entity.type
_entity.pdbx_description
1 polymer ?
#
loop_
_entity_poly.entity_id
_entity_poly.type
_entity_poly.pdbx_seq_one_letter_code
_entity_poly.pdbx_strand_id
1 'polypeptide(L)'
;MTDALAVSGLDPNLTPVLNLELPKSKLQRLWGNIAACLLEVVKPTFTRIGSLVEVDDGSFRIAGRPLTQNMSSMTQLAHIPPSLLPLANETYATADDWYEALANMHVAQLVFQHNDLVTSEDDCRNKYVARQLFRRLARQGRLSIFGFVQDDWSACVKTVHPRCPAPDGSGPFRLWCDDFRPANVLLGLDEDDDDVAAVIDWEFTYAAPTQFSLDPPWWLLFETPEMWPSGIEEWSRAYEPHLKTWLEAMEKEGKGSEFLDALPLSVHMEESWKMGRFWLNYAARKSWAFDAVFWTCLNERFFGERESEVPGKDLWKTRLHLLSEEERLAMEPFVQQKIEESQKRILVEWDPVEAKQRLSELLF
;
A
#
# COMPACT_ATOMS: atom_id res chain seq x y z
N MET A 1 5.41 -5.95 22.13
CA MET A 1 4.61 -6.98 21.41
C MET A 1 5.48 -7.83 20.48
N THR A 2 6.36 -7.27 19.65
CA THR A 2 7.31 -8.05 18.81
C THR A 2 8.03 -9.15 19.57
N ASP A 3 8.63 -8.87 20.73
CA ASP A 3 9.40 -9.87 21.50
C ASP A 3 8.55 -11.06 21.96
N ALA A 4 7.26 -10.85 22.23
CA ALA A 4 6.34 -11.92 22.63
C ALA A 4 5.94 -12.83 21.45
N LEU A 5 6.09 -12.33 20.22
CA LEU A 5 5.75 -13.00 18.97
C LEU A 5 6.99 -13.59 18.26
N ALA A 6 8.17 -13.05 18.53
CA ALA A 6 9.41 -13.41 17.85
C ALA A 6 10.05 -14.68 18.44
N VAL A 7 10.97 -15.28 17.67
CA VAL A 7 11.84 -16.35 18.18
C VAL A 7 12.73 -15.80 19.30
N SER A 8 12.65 -16.38 20.48
CA SER A 8 13.41 -15.96 21.66
C SER A 8 14.91 -16.28 21.52
N GLY A 9 15.77 -15.43 22.09
CA GLY A 9 17.20 -15.70 22.19
C GLY A 9 18.01 -15.47 20.91
N LEU A 10 17.40 -14.84 19.89
CA LEU A 10 18.14 -14.31 18.75
C LEU A 10 18.97 -13.08 19.16
N ASP A 11 20.05 -12.83 18.44
CA ASP A 11 20.86 -11.62 18.61
C ASP A 11 19.96 -10.39 18.40
N PRO A 12 19.90 -9.44 19.36
CA PRO A 12 19.05 -8.25 19.27
C PRO A 12 19.39 -7.34 18.08
N ASN A 13 20.54 -7.53 17.43
CA ASN A 13 20.92 -6.80 16.22
C ASN A 13 20.36 -7.44 14.93
N LEU A 14 19.74 -8.61 15.01
CA LEU A 14 19.10 -9.28 13.87
C LEU A 14 17.63 -8.90 13.77
N THR A 15 17.12 -8.86 12.55
CA THR A 15 15.69 -8.67 12.30
C THR A 15 14.88 -9.75 13.03
N PRO A 16 13.90 -9.39 13.86
CA PRO A 16 13.03 -10.36 14.53
C PRO A 16 12.31 -11.25 13.51
N VAL A 17 12.23 -12.54 13.79
CA VAL A 17 11.49 -13.52 12.98
C VAL A 17 10.31 -14.03 13.79
N LEU A 18 9.12 -14.10 13.18
CA LEU A 18 7.94 -14.65 13.83
C LEU A 18 8.21 -16.08 14.30
N ASN A 19 7.90 -16.37 15.56
CA ASN A 19 7.98 -17.72 16.09
C ASN A 19 6.79 -18.56 15.64
N LEU A 20 6.98 -19.32 14.56
CA LEU A 20 5.98 -20.23 14.00
C LEU A 20 5.60 -21.40 14.93
N GLU A 21 6.42 -21.67 15.95
CA GLU A 21 6.17 -22.72 16.95
C GLU A 21 5.35 -22.21 18.15
N LEU A 22 4.89 -20.94 18.13
CA LEU A 22 4.03 -20.42 19.18
C LEU A 22 2.73 -21.24 19.28
N PRO A 23 2.28 -21.59 20.51
CA PRO A 23 0.98 -22.21 20.68
C PRO A 23 -0.11 -21.35 20.05
N LYS A 24 -0.98 -21.96 19.24
CA LYS A 24 -2.06 -21.25 18.53
C LYS A 24 -2.86 -20.33 19.46
N SER A 25 -3.14 -20.77 20.68
CA SER A 25 -3.86 -19.98 21.69
C SER A 25 -3.12 -18.70 22.12
N LYS A 26 -1.78 -18.75 22.27
CA LYS A 26 -0.96 -17.58 22.58
C LYS A 26 -0.93 -16.62 21.38
N LEU A 27 -0.74 -17.15 20.17
CA LEU A 27 -0.74 -16.35 18.95
C LEU A 27 -2.08 -15.63 18.75
N GLN A 28 -3.21 -16.34 18.93
CA GLN A 28 -4.55 -15.75 18.87
C GLN A 28 -4.77 -14.66 19.92
N ARG A 29 -4.26 -14.83 21.15
CA ARG A 29 -4.35 -13.82 22.21
C ARG A 29 -3.58 -12.55 21.83
N LEU A 30 -2.32 -12.68 21.44
CA LEU A 30 -1.48 -11.55 21.04
C LEU A 30 -2.04 -10.82 19.81
N TRP A 31 -2.54 -11.55 18.82
CA TRP A 31 -3.26 -10.96 17.69
C TRP A 31 -4.57 -10.30 18.09
N GLY A 32 -5.33 -10.88 19.05
CA GLY A 32 -6.51 -10.24 19.63
C GLY A 32 -6.19 -8.88 20.24
N ASN A 33 -5.09 -8.79 20.99
CA ASN A 33 -4.67 -7.55 21.62
C ASN A 33 -4.33 -6.44 20.59
N ILE A 34 -3.67 -6.79 19.48
CA ILE A 34 -3.44 -5.83 18.38
C ILE A 34 -4.73 -5.54 17.61
N ALA A 35 -5.58 -6.54 17.39
CA ALA A 35 -6.88 -6.40 16.73
C ALA A 35 -7.77 -5.40 17.47
N ALA A 36 -7.83 -5.48 18.80
CA ALA A 36 -8.54 -4.53 19.64
C ALA A 36 -8.02 -3.09 19.45
N CYS A 37 -6.70 -2.91 19.41
CA CYS A 37 -6.09 -1.60 19.14
C CYS A 37 -6.46 -1.09 17.73
N LEU A 38 -6.37 -1.96 16.72
CA LEU A 38 -6.73 -1.59 15.34
C LEU A 38 -8.20 -1.18 15.25
N LEU A 39 -9.10 -1.90 15.91
CA LEU A 39 -10.53 -1.57 15.97
C LEU A 39 -10.76 -0.19 16.59
N GLU A 40 -10.00 0.21 17.62
CA GLU A 40 -10.07 1.58 18.15
C GLU A 40 -9.53 2.62 17.15
N VAL A 41 -8.42 2.34 16.48
CA VAL A 41 -7.80 3.26 15.50
C VAL A 41 -8.75 3.56 14.34
N VAL A 42 -9.52 2.59 13.86
CA VAL A 42 -10.39 2.78 12.69
C VAL A 42 -11.76 3.39 13.03
N LYS A 43 -12.10 3.58 14.32
CA LYS A 43 -13.39 4.15 14.75
C LYS A 43 -13.60 5.62 14.37
N PRO A 44 -12.63 6.53 14.57
CA PRO A 44 -12.80 7.93 14.22
C PRO A 44 -13.09 8.09 12.72
N THR A 45 -14.05 8.95 12.42
CA THR A 45 -14.47 9.23 11.05
C THR A 45 -14.20 10.68 10.67
N PHE A 46 -13.83 10.89 9.42
CA PHE A 46 -13.49 12.21 8.89
C PHE A 46 -14.15 12.45 7.53
N THR A 47 -14.39 13.71 7.21
CA THR A 47 -15.00 14.12 5.93
C THR A 47 -13.99 14.36 4.81
N ARG A 48 -12.69 14.34 5.13
CA ARG A 48 -11.59 14.53 4.17
C ARG A 48 -10.44 13.59 4.48
N ILE A 49 -9.65 13.28 3.45
CA ILE A 49 -8.36 12.60 3.56
C ILE A 49 -7.28 13.66 3.80
N GLY A 50 -6.41 13.40 4.76
CA GLY A 50 -5.34 14.32 5.17
C GLY A 50 -4.88 14.11 6.60
N SER A 51 -3.89 14.88 7.03
CA SER A 51 -3.40 14.86 8.41
C SER A 51 -4.22 15.78 9.32
N LEU A 52 -4.34 15.35 10.57
CA LEU A 52 -4.93 16.13 11.65
C LEU A 52 -4.02 17.30 12.01
N VAL A 53 -4.61 18.48 12.13
CA VAL A 53 -3.95 19.71 12.55
C VAL A 53 -4.72 20.24 13.74
N GLU A 54 -4.00 20.51 14.83
CA GLU A 54 -4.54 21.22 15.98
C GLU A 54 -4.83 22.68 15.61
N VAL A 55 -5.96 23.18 16.07
CA VAL A 55 -6.43 24.54 15.76
C VAL A 55 -6.45 25.37 17.03
N ASP A 56 -6.62 26.69 16.90
CA ASP A 56 -6.49 27.63 18.02
C ASP A 56 -7.39 27.34 19.24
N ASP A 57 -8.50 26.62 19.04
CA ASP A 57 -9.42 26.21 20.12
C ASP A 57 -9.08 24.86 20.79
N GLY A 58 -7.96 24.23 20.39
CA GLY A 58 -7.50 22.93 20.88
C GLY A 58 -8.20 21.72 20.24
N SER A 59 -9.13 21.94 19.30
CA SER A 59 -9.72 20.86 18.50
C SER A 59 -8.82 20.48 17.32
N PHE A 60 -9.09 19.30 16.74
CA PHE A 60 -8.35 18.78 15.59
C PHE A 60 -9.25 18.77 14.35
N ARG A 61 -8.71 19.21 13.21
CA ARG A 61 -9.36 19.07 11.90
C ARG A 61 -8.40 18.54 10.84
N ILE A 62 -8.96 17.94 9.80
CA ILE A 62 -8.18 17.56 8.61
C ILE A 62 -7.86 18.83 7.82
N ALA A 63 -6.61 19.28 7.86
CA ALA A 63 -6.16 20.48 7.18
C ALA A 63 -4.73 20.41 6.62
N GLY A 64 -4.01 19.32 6.88
CA GLY A 64 -2.69 19.07 6.29
C GLY A 64 -2.75 17.94 5.26
N ARG A 65 -1.76 17.90 4.36
CA ARG A 65 -1.56 16.73 3.50
C ARG A 65 -1.34 15.46 4.30
N PRO A 66 -1.73 14.29 3.78
CA PRO A 66 -1.24 13.02 4.30
C PRO A 66 0.28 13.04 4.44
N LEU A 67 0.78 12.64 5.61
CA LEU A 67 2.20 12.40 5.85
C LEU A 67 2.43 10.89 5.81
N THR A 68 2.79 10.37 4.64
CA THR A 68 2.96 8.92 4.44
C THR A 68 4.41 8.50 4.62
N GLN A 69 4.62 7.25 5.02
CA GLN A 69 5.96 6.67 5.10
C GLN A 69 6.64 6.68 3.71
N ASN A 70 5.87 6.42 2.66
CA ASN A 70 6.37 6.41 1.28
C ASN A 70 6.84 7.78 0.80
N MET A 71 6.15 8.88 1.17
CA MET A 71 6.62 10.24 0.89
C MET A 71 7.95 10.52 1.57
N SER A 72 8.12 10.08 2.82
CA SER A 72 9.39 10.19 3.55
C SER A 72 10.51 9.42 2.84
N SER A 73 10.26 8.15 2.49
CA SER A 73 11.22 7.32 1.75
C SER A 73 11.55 7.91 0.37
N MET A 74 10.56 8.43 -0.35
CA MET A 74 10.74 9.09 -1.66
C MET A 74 11.72 10.27 -1.58
N THR A 75 11.60 11.11 -0.56
CA THR A 75 12.53 12.23 -0.37
C THR A 75 13.90 11.74 0.09
N GLN A 76 13.98 10.81 1.04
CA GLN A 76 15.24 10.40 1.67
C GLN A 76 16.07 9.44 0.81
N LEU A 77 15.42 8.49 0.13
CA LEU A 77 16.07 7.38 -0.57
C LEU A 77 16.10 7.58 -2.08
N ALA A 78 15.08 8.23 -2.65
CA ALA A 78 14.98 8.48 -4.08
C ALA A 78 15.38 9.91 -4.50
N HIS A 79 15.71 10.78 -3.54
CA HIS A 79 16.10 12.18 -3.75
C HIS A 79 15.07 12.98 -4.57
N ILE A 80 13.78 12.67 -4.37
CA ILE A 80 12.70 13.33 -5.12
C ILE A 80 12.48 14.73 -4.55
N PRO A 81 12.39 15.77 -5.40
CA PRO A 81 12.14 17.13 -4.96
C PRO A 81 10.84 17.23 -4.12
N PRO A 82 10.90 17.78 -2.88
CA PRO A 82 9.70 17.91 -2.04
C PRO A 82 8.58 18.74 -2.65
N SER A 83 8.89 19.54 -3.66
CA SER A 83 7.96 20.38 -4.44
C SER A 83 7.03 19.58 -5.37
N LEU A 84 7.32 18.29 -5.59
CA LEU A 84 6.49 17.35 -6.35
C LEU A 84 5.52 16.56 -5.47
N LEU A 85 5.71 16.60 -4.15
CA LEU A 85 4.76 16.04 -3.20
C LEU A 85 3.53 16.96 -3.09
N PRO A 86 2.37 16.44 -2.63
CA PRO A 86 1.19 17.26 -2.33
C PRO A 86 1.54 18.49 -1.49
N LEU A 87 0.85 19.62 -1.70
CA LEU A 87 1.12 20.85 -0.94
C LEU A 87 0.83 20.64 0.54
N ALA A 88 1.51 21.36 1.44
CA ALA A 88 1.38 21.13 2.89
C ALA A 88 -0.07 21.22 3.42
N ASN A 89 -0.90 22.05 2.81
CA ASN A 89 -2.32 22.26 3.14
C ASN A 89 -3.30 21.51 2.21
N GLU A 90 -2.80 20.65 1.32
CA GLU A 90 -3.61 19.88 0.40
C GLU A 90 -4.35 18.78 1.15
N THR A 91 -5.62 18.56 0.83
CA THR A 91 -6.45 17.51 1.41
C THR A 91 -7.34 16.98 0.30
N TYR A 92 -7.85 15.76 0.43
CA TYR A 92 -8.62 15.12 -0.63
C TYR A 92 -10.07 14.92 -0.21
N ALA A 93 -11.00 15.14 -1.16
CA ALA A 93 -12.43 15.02 -0.94
C ALA A 93 -12.92 13.58 -1.20
N THR A 94 -12.23 12.85 -2.07
CA THR A 94 -12.59 11.48 -2.44
C THR A 94 -11.41 10.52 -2.35
N ALA A 95 -11.71 9.23 -2.23
CA ALA A 95 -10.73 8.15 -2.33
C ALA A 95 -10.04 8.15 -3.70
N ASP A 96 -10.77 8.43 -4.77
CA ASP A 96 -10.23 8.49 -6.13
C ASP A 96 -9.18 9.59 -6.29
N ASP A 97 -9.43 10.79 -5.75
CA ASP A 97 -8.44 11.87 -5.77
C ASP A 97 -7.12 11.44 -5.09
N TRP A 98 -7.21 10.67 -3.99
CA TRP A 98 -6.03 10.18 -3.29
C TRP A 98 -5.33 9.04 -4.02
N TYR A 99 -6.06 8.10 -4.64
CA TYR A 99 -5.45 7.08 -5.50
C TYR A 99 -4.74 7.71 -6.71
N GLU A 100 -5.29 8.78 -7.29
CA GLU A 100 -4.61 9.52 -8.36
C GLU A 100 -3.33 10.19 -7.85
N ALA A 101 -3.35 10.81 -6.67
CA ALA A 101 -2.14 11.39 -6.07
C ALA A 101 -1.06 10.33 -5.80
N LEU A 102 -1.44 9.15 -5.29
CA LEU A 102 -0.54 8.00 -5.10
C LEU A 102 0.07 7.54 -6.42
N ALA A 103 -0.75 7.41 -7.48
CA ALA A 103 -0.27 7.03 -8.80
C ALA A 103 0.69 8.06 -9.40
N ASN A 104 0.40 9.36 -9.24
CA ASN A 104 1.27 10.45 -9.66
C ASN A 104 2.62 10.39 -8.92
N MET A 105 2.62 10.05 -7.62
CA MET A 105 3.85 9.85 -6.86
C MET A 105 4.69 8.66 -7.37
N HIS A 106 4.07 7.56 -7.80
CA HIS A 106 4.81 6.47 -8.45
C HIS A 106 5.46 6.92 -9.77
N VAL A 107 4.78 7.73 -10.58
CA VAL A 107 5.38 8.33 -11.79
C VAL A 107 6.52 9.27 -11.40
N ALA A 108 6.36 10.10 -10.37
CA ALA A 108 7.42 10.98 -9.88
C ALA A 108 8.66 10.17 -9.44
N GLN A 109 8.50 9.06 -8.74
CA GLN A 109 9.64 8.18 -8.43
C GLN A 109 10.34 7.68 -9.69
N LEU A 110 9.57 7.24 -10.70
CA LEU A 110 10.14 6.76 -11.95
C LEU A 110 10.94 7.84 -12.69
N VAL A 111 10.44 9.07 -12.70
CA VAL A 111 11.11 10.20 -13.33
C VAL A 111 12.37 10.60 -12.57
N PHE A 112 12.25 10.85 -11.26
CA PHE A 112 13.26 11.58 -10.49
C PHE A 112 14.25 10.69 -9.73
N GLN A 113 13.92 9.43 -9.45
CA GLN A 113 14.92 8.52 -8.90
C GLN A 113 15.96 8.22 -9.98
N HIS A 114 17.13 8.85 -9.81
CA HIS A 114 18.19 8.81 -10.80
C HIS A 114 18.97 7.49 -10.76
N ASN A 115 19.22 6.99 -9.54
CA ASN A 115 20.11 5.86 -9.29
C ASN A 115 19.33 4.60 -8.91
N ASP A 116 19.83 3.48 -9.41
CA ASP A 116 19.47 2.11 -9.00
C ASP A 116 17.96 1.76 -9.13
N LEU A 117 17.18 2.58 -9.83
CA LEU A 117 15.77 2.32 -10.13
C LEU A 117 15.61 1.39 -11.34
N VAL A 118 16.43 1.57 -12.38
CA VAL A 118 16.36 0.81 -13.63
C VAL A 118 17.66 0.06 -13.88
N THR A 119 17.54 -1.19 -14.31
CA THR A 119 18.68 -2.09 -14.57
C THR A 119 18.93 -2.36 -16.05
N SER A 120 17.90 -2.16 -16.89
CA SER A 120 17.95 -2.31 -18.34
C SER A 120 16.83 -1.50 -18.99
N GLU A 121 16.87 -1.33 -20.31
CA GLU A 121 15.78 -0.66 -21.02
C GLU A 121 14.45 -1.39 -20.86
N ASP A 122 14.44 -2.72 -20.94
CA ASP A 122 13.24 -3.55 -20.78
C ASP A 122 12.66 -3.44 -19.36
N ASP A 123 13.53 -3.38 -18.34
CA ASP A 123 13.13 -3.08 -16.98
C ASP A 123 12.50 -1.68 -16.86
N CYS A 124 13.08 -0.66 -17.52
CA CYS A 124 12.48 0.68 -17.57
C CYS A 124 11.11 0.67 -18.26
N ARG A 125 10.95 -0.06 -19.37
CA ARG A 125 9.66 -0.21 -20.08
C ARG A 125 8.61 -0.92 -19.22
N ASN A 126 8.98 -1.97 -18.48
CA ASN A 126 8.12 -2.61 -17.48
C ASN A 126 7.61 -1.60 -16.44
N LYS A 127 8.53 -0.83 -15.86
CA LYS A 127 8.20 0.19 -14.84
C LYS A 127 7.30 1.29 -15.39
N TYR A 128 7.55 1.73 -16.62
CA TYR A 128 6.77 2.74 -17.33
C TYR A 128 5.34 2.27 -17.60
N VAL A 129 5.19 1.11 -18.26
CA VAL A 129 3.87 0.57 -18.62
C VAL A 129 3.02 0.33 -17.38
N ALA A 130 3.59 -0.26 -16.32
CA ALA A 130 2.88 -0.51 -15.07
C ALA A 130 2.31 0.78 -14.45
N ARG A 131 3.12 1.84 -14.37
CA ARG A 131 2.72 3.13 -13.77
C ARG A 131 1.69 3.87 -14.62
N GLN A 132 1.81 3.87 -15.95
CA GLN A 132 0.81 4.50 -16.83
C GLN A 132 -0.55 3.79 -16.73
N LEU A 133 -0.55 2.45 -16.77
CA LEU A 133 -1.78 1.68 -16.63
C LEU A 133 -2.44 1.88 -15.26
N PHE A 134 -1.65 1.85 -14.18
CA PHE A 134 -2.14 2.07 -12.83
C PHE A 134 -2.72 3.47 -12.66
N ARG A 135 -2.01 4.50 -13.13
CA ARG A 135 -2.46 5.90 -13.08
C ARG A 135 -3.75 6.11 -13.87
N ARG A 136 -3.87 5.52 -15.06
CA ARG A 136 -5.10 5.61 -15.84
C ARG A 136 -6.29 4.99 -15.12
N LEU A 137 -6.11 3.84 -14.46
CA LEU A 137 -7.17 3.24 -13.64
C LEU A 137 -7.54 4.15 -12.46
N ALA A 138 -6.56 4.80 -11.83
CA ALA A 138 -6.80 5.77 -10.77
C ALA A 138 -7.66 6.95 -11.27
N ARG A 139 -7.27 7.59 -12.38
CA ARG A 139 -8.02 8.70 -13.02
C ARG A 139 -9.44 8.33 -13.42
N GLN A 140 -9.68 7.07 -13.73
CA GLN A 140 -11.00 6.55 -14.11
C GLN A 140 -11.88 6.19 -12.90
N GLY A 141 -11.42 6.40 -11.67
CA GLY A 141 -12.12 5.99 -10.45
C GLY A 141 -12.25 4.48 -10.29
N ARG A 142 -11.41 3.71 -11.00
CA ARG A 142 -11.53 2.24 -11.07
C ARG A 142 -10.85 1.52 -9.91
N LEU A 143 -9.86 2.15 -9.30
CA LEU A 143 -9.10 1.56 -8.19
C LEU A 143 -9.92 1.50 -6.90
N SER A 144 -10.70 2.55 -6.58
CA SER A 144 -11.48 2.61 -5.34
C SER A 144 -12.60 1.57 -5.24
N ILE A 145 -13.08 1.09 -6.39
CA ILE A 145 -14.13 0.07 -6.52
C ILE A 145 -13.59 -1.33 -6.85
N PHE A 146 -12.29 -1.47 -7.16
CA PHE A 146 -11.70 -2.75 -7.58
C PHE A 146 -11.95 -3.86 -6.56
N GLY A 147 -12.39 -5.02 -7.04
CA GLY A 147 -12.67 -6.20 -6.22
C GLY A 147 -13.85 -6.04 -5.26
N PHE A 148 -14.68 -5.00 -5.37
CA PHE A 148 -15.95 -4.86 -4.66
C PHE A 148 -17.14 -5.14 -5.59
N VAL A 149 -18.37 -5.21 -5.06
CA VAL A 149 -19.60 -5.44 -5.85
C VAL A 149 -19.74 -4.51 -7.06
N GLN A 150 -19.21 -3.29 -6.97
CA GLN A 150 -19.24 -2.27 -8.00
C GLN A 150 -18.16 -2.44 -9.08
N ASP A 151 -17.19 -3.35 -8.90
CA ASP A 151 -16.17 -3.64 -9.92
C ASP A 151 -16.81 -4.32 -11.13
N ASP A 152 -16.93 -3.58 -12.22
CA ASP A 152 -17.53 -3.99 -13.48
C ASP A 152 -16.52 -4.09 -14.64
N TRP A 153 -15.23 -3.86 -14.35
CA TRP A 153 -14.21 -3.65 -15.38
C TRP A 153 -13.06 -4.65 -15.29
N SER A 154 -12.72 -5.13 -14.09
CA SER A 154 -11.55 -5.95 -13.91
C SER A 154 -11.73 -7.34 -14.52
N ALA A 155 -10.62 -8.02 -14.80
CA ALA A 155 -10.70 -9.39 -15.29
C ALA A 155 -11.10 -10.38 -14.18
N CYS A 156 -10.78 -10.09 -12.91
CA CYS A 156 -11.07 -11.01 -11.81
C CYS A 156 -12.57 -11.17 -11.55
N VAL A 157 -13.38 -10.12 -11.75
CA VAL A 157 -14.84 -10.21 -11.55
C VAL A 157 -15.57 -11.07 -12.58
N LYS A 158 -14.90 -11.37 -13.71
CA LYS A 158 -15.44 -12.29 -14.72
C LYS A 158 -15.46 -13.75 -14.22
N THR A 159 -14.66 -14.08 -13.22
CA THR A 159 -14.53 -15.43 -12.68
C THR A 159 -14.97 -15.54 -11.23
N VAL A 160 -14.77 -14.50 -10.41
CA VAL A 160 -15.11 -14.49 -8.98
C VAL A 160 -15.93 -13.25 -8.66
N HIS A 161 -17.12 -13.45 -8.08
CA HIS A 161 -18.01 -12.33 -7.73
C HIS A 161 -17.76 -11.86 -6.30
N PRO A 162 -17.42 -10.58 -6.09
CA PRO A 162 -17.29 -10.01 -4.75
C PRO A 162 -18.65 -9.84 -4.07
N ARG A 163 -18.66 -9.83 -2.74
CA ARG A 163 -19.88 -9.71 -1.92
C ARG A 163 -19.90 -8.42 -1.10
N CYS A 164 -18.74 -7.89 -0.73
CA CYS A 164 -18.66 -6.63 0.01
C CYS A 164 -18.84 -5.46 -0.97
N PRO A 165 -19.73 -4.50 -0.67
CA PRO A 165 -19.81 -3.27 -1.43
C PRO A 165 -18.57 -2.40 -1.16
N ALA A 166 -18.23 -1.56 -2.14
CA ALA A 166 -17.22 -0.53 -1.96
C ALA A 166 -17.74 0.51 -0.94
N PRO A 167 -16.89 0.99 -0.01
CA PRO A 167 -17.21 2.17 0.78
C PRO A 167 -17.53 3.35 -0.12
N ASP A 168 -18.35 4.29 0.36
CA ASP A 168 -18.57 5.56 -0.35
C ASP A 168 -17.22 6.27 -0.55
N GLY A 169 -16.88 6.52 -1.80
CA GLY A 169 -15.64 7.18 -2.20
C GLY A 169 -15.53 8.61 -1.65
N SER A 170 -16.62 9.24 -1.24
CA SER A 170 -16.65 10.60 -0.66
C SER A 170 -16.58 10.61 0.88
N GLY A 171 -16.44 9.43 1.51
CA GLY A 171 -16.31 9.26 2.96
C GLY A 171 -17.57 8.67 3.63
N PRO A 172 -17.54 8.47 4.96
CA PRO A 172 -16.49 8.90 5.88
C PRO A 172 -15.17 8.15 5.69
N PHE A 173 -14.06 8.87 5.87
CA PHE A 173 -12.68 8.37 5.91
C PHE A 173 -12.28 7.98 7.32
N ARG A 174 -11.25 7.14 7.47
CA ARG A 174 -10.83 6.58 8.77
C ARG A 174 -9.33 6.79 8.99
N LEU A 175 -8.88 6.73 10.24
CA LEU A 175 -7.44 6.80 10.50
C LEU A 175 -6.74 5.55 9.94
N TRP A 176 -5.59 5.81 9.36
CA TRP A 176 -4.65 4.82 8.88
C TRP A 176 -3.26 5.24 9.31
N CYS A 177 -2.45 4.29 9.78
CA CYS A 177 -1.04 4.49 10.08
C CYS A 177 -0.22 3.52 9.24
N ASP A 178 0.67 4.05 8.39
CA ASP A 178 1.49 3.22 7.50
C ASP A 178 2.42 2.27 8.25
N ASP A 179 2.80 2.61 9.49
CA ASP A 179 3.68 1.82 10.37
C ASP A 179 2.96 1.27 11.61
N PHE A 180 1.63 1.07 11.58
CA PHE A 180 0.96 0.33 12.64
C PHE A 180 1.35 -1.16 12.57
N ARG A 181 2.24 -1.60 13.46
CA ARG A 181 2.83 -2.95 13.49
C ARG A 181 3.16 -3.39 14.92
N PRO A 182 3.45 -4.69 15.17
CA PRO A 182 3.78 -5.21 16.50
C PRO A 182 4.95 -4.53 17.20
N ALA A 183 5.89 -3.94 16.45
CA ALA A 183 7.00 -3.20 17.05
C ALA A 183 6.55 -1.95 17.82
N ASN A 184 5.40 -1.40 17.44
CA ASN A 184 4.86 -0.15 17.98
C ASN A 184 3.75 -0.39 19.02
N VAL A 185 3.55 -1.65 19.44
CA VAL A 185 2.60 -2.04 20.49
C VAL A 185 3.38 -2.52 21.72
N LEU A 186 3.29 -1.77 22.81
CA LEU A 186 3.96 -2.06 24.07
C LEU A 186 3.07 -2.94 24.95
N LEU A 187 3.67 -3.99 25.52
CA LEU A 187 2.98 -4.85 26.49
C LEU A 187 3.18 -4.31 27.91
N GLY A 188 2.28 -4.66 28.81
CA GLY A 188 2.39 -4.42 30.25
C GLY A 188 3.59 -5.11 30.86
N LEU A 189 3.92 -4.70 32.09
CA LEU A 189 5.05 -5.26 32.86
C LEU A 189 4.75 -6.65 33.43
N ASP A 190 3.47 -7.04 33.48
CA ASP A 190 3.07 -8.37 33.90
C ASP A 190 3.25 -9.34 32.72
N GLU A 191 4.28 -10.18 32.79
CA GLU A 191 4.61 -11.14 31.74
C GLU A 191 3.51 -12.20 31.52
N ASP A 192 2.58 -12.36 32.47
CA ASP A 192 1.53 -13.37 32.42
C ASP A 192 0.23 -12.87 31.75
N ASP A 193 0.01 -11.55 31.62
CA ASP A 193 -1.28 -11.00 31.14
C ASP A 193 -1.27 -10.63 29.63
N ASP A 194 -0.08 -10.46 29.02
CA ASP A 194 0.08 -10.02 27.61
C ASP A 194 -0.68 -8.72 27.28
N ASP A 195 -1.11 -7.93 28.28
CA ASP A 195 -1.95 -6.75 28.12
C ASP A 195 -1.24 -5.61 27.38
N VAL A 196 -1.99 -4.84 26.58
CA VAL A 196 -1.41 -3.68 25.88
C VAL A 196 -1.31 -2.49 26.84
N ALA A 197 -0.08 -2.01 27.05
CA ALA A 197 0.17 -0.83 27.85
C ALA A 197 0.02 0.48 27.04
N ALA A 198 0.53 0.48 25.81
CA ALA A 198 0.48 1.64 24.93
C ALA A 198 0.71 1.26 23.47
N VAL A 199 0.23 2.11 22.56
CA VAL A 199 0.63 2.11 21.15
C VAL A 199 1.37 3.42 20.87
N ILE A 200 2.54 3.30 20.25
CA ILE A 200 3.47 4.39 19.99
C ILE A 200 3.66 4.60 18.48
N ASP A 201 4.51 5.56 18.13
CA ASP A 201 4.98 5.80 16.77
C ASP A 201 3.88 6.13 15.74
N TRP A 202 3.22 7.26 15.97
CA TRP A 202 2.08 7.73 15.18
C TRP A 202 2.46 8.66 14.01
N GLU A 203 3.75 8.81 13.69
CA GLU A 203 4.24 9.86 12.77
C GLU A 203 3.70 9.76 11.33
N PHE A 204 3.31 8.55 10.90
CA PHE A 204 2.70 8.31 9.58
C PHE A 204 1.20 8.03 9.66
N THR A 205 0.51 8.70 10.59
CA THR A 205 -0.94 8.56 10.80
C THR A 205 -1.72 9.71 10.14
N TYR A 206 -2.74 9.36 9.37
CA TYR A 206 -3.61 10.32 8.67
C TYR A 206 -5.00 9.74 8.43
N ALA A 207 -5.99 10.60 8.15
CA ALA A 207 -7.28 10.14 7.65
C ALA A 207 -7.10 9.71 6.18
N ALA A 208 -7.46 8.46 5.87
CA ALA A 208 -7.19 7.80 4.59
C ALA A 208 -8.47 7.17 4.00
N PRO A 209 -8.45 6.73 2.73
CA PRO A 209 -9.52 5.93 2.17
C PRO A 209 -9.87 4.76 3.09
N THR A 210 -11.15 4.59 3.36
CA THR A 210 -11.66 3.49 4.20
C THR A 210 -11.24 2.13 3.66
N GLN A 211 -11.03 2.02 2.35
CA GLN A 211 -10.48 0.86 1.65
C GLN A 211 -9.20 0.31 2.31
N PHE A 212 -8.31 1.17 2.84
CA PHE A 212 -7.06 0.71 3.45
C PHE A 212 -7.33 -0.06 4.74
N SER A 213 -8.27 0.42 5.56
CA SER A 213 -8.65 -0.25 6.81
C SER A 213 -9.29 -1.62 6.58
N LEU A 214 -9.80 -1.90 5.38
CA LEU A 214 -10.44 -3.17 5.01
C LEU A 214 -9.46 -4.28 4.67
N ASP A 215 -8.16 -3.98 4.63
CA ASP A 215 -7.14 -4.96 4.29
C ASP A 215 -6.58 -5.64 5.53
N PRO A 216 -6.19 -6.92 5.43
CA PRO A 216 -5.42 -7.54 6.50
C PRO A 216 -4.01 -6.94 6.56
N PRO A 217 -3.35 -6.98 7.74
CA PRO A 217 -2.02 -6.40 7.89
C PRO A 217 -0.94 -7.20 7.17
N TRP A 218 -0.03 -6.53 6.47
CA TRP A 218 1.08 -7.21 5.78
C TRP A 218 2.08 -7.85 6.76
N TRP A 219 2.23 -7.30 7.96
CA TRP A 219 3.29 -7.66 8.91
C TRP A 219 3.05 -8.97 9.68
N LEU A 220 2.06 -9.78 9.31
CA LEU A 220 1.81 -11.06 9.99
C LEU A 220 2.98 -12.05 9.91
N LEU A 221 3.94 -11.83 9.00
CA LEU A 221 5.19 -12.60 8.89
C LEU A 221 6.44 -11.83 9.32
N PHE A 222 6.29 -10.60 9.81
CA PHE A 222 7.34 -9.58 10.06
C PHE A 222 8.14 -9.13 8.83
N GLU A 223 8.35 -10.00 7.85
CA GLU A 223 9.03 -9.68 6.60
C GLU A 223 8.04 -9.24 5.51
N THR A 224 8.47 -8.28 4.70
CA THR A 224 7.67 -7.73 3.60
C THR A 224 7.62 -8.69 2.39
N PRO A 225 6.53 -8.70 1.59
CA PRO A 225 6.40 -9.54 0.41
C PRO A 225 7.56 -9.42 -0.58
N GLU A 226 8.02 -8.20 -0.86
CA GLU A 226 9.06 -7.91 -1.83
C GLU A 226 10.48 -8.31 -1.38
N MET A 227 10.69 -8.48 -0.07
CA MET A 227 11.96 -8.91 0.51
C MET A 227 12.02 -10.42 0.78
N TRP A 228 10.92 -11.15 0.55
CA TRP A 228 10.87 -12.58 0.78
C TRP A 228 11.81 -13.33 -0.18
N PRO A 229 12.79 -14.12 0.30
CA PRO A 229 13.83 -14.70 -0.55
C PRO A 229 13.31 -15.59 -1.69
N SER A 230 12.15 -16.22 -1.50
CA SER A 230 11.53 -17.10 -2.49
C SER A 230 10.47 -16.41 -3.35
N GLY A 231 10.27 -15.10 -3.19
CA GLY A 231 9.29 -14.32 -3.96
C GLY A 231 7.93 -14.18 -3.30
N ILE A 232 7.08 -13.35 -3.93
CA ILE A 232 5.77 -12.94 -3.40
C ILE A 232 4.78 -14.12 -3.37
N GLU A 233 4.83 -15.07 -4.31
CA GLU A 233 3.92 -16.21 -4.29
C GLU A 233 4.16 -17.11 -3.07
N GLU A 234 5.43 -17.40 -2.76
CA GLU A 234 5.85 -18.17 -1.60
C GLU A 234 5.56 -17.43 -0.29
N TRP A 235 5.76 -16.11 -0.25
CA TRP A 235 5.34 -15.27 0.87
C TRP A 235 3.82 -15.41 1.10
N SER A 236 3.02 -15.35 0.03
CA SER A 236 1.56 -15.46 0.10
C SER A 236 1.13 -16.81 0.68
N ARG A 237 1.78 -17.91 0.28
CA ARG A 237 1.51 -19.25 0.84
C ARG A 237 1.87 -19.34 2.32
N ALA A 238 2.95 -18.70 2.75
CA ALA A 238 3.34 -18.63 4.16
C ALA A 238 2.41 -17.72 4.98
N TYR A 239 1.84 -16.70 4.35
CA TYR A 239 0.96 -15.71 4.97
C TYR A 239 -0.43 -16.28 5.28
N GLU A 240 -1.00 -17.10 4.39
CA GLU A 240 -2.39 -17.60 4.50
C GLU A 240 -2.75 -18.28 5.85
N PRO A 241 -1.93 -19.17 6.43
CA PRO A 241 -2.21 -19.73 7.75
C PRO A 241 -2.29 -18.69 8.88
N HIS A 242 -1.46 -17.65 8.78
CA HIS A 242 -1.40 -16.56 9.75
C HIS A 242 -2.56 -15.60 9.58
N LEU A 243 -2.95 -15.31 8.33
CA LEU A 243 -4.16 -14.58 8.01
C LEU A 243 -5.39 -15.25 8.63
N LYS A 244 -5.52 -16.57 8.53
CA LYS A 244 -6.64 -17.29 9.16
C LYS A 244 -6.68 -17.05 10.67
N THR A 245 -5.54 -17.13 11.34
CA THR A 245 -5.46 -16.89 12.80
C THR A 245 -5.78 -15.45 13.16
N TRP A 246 -5.33 -14.49 12.34
CA TRP A 246 -5.65 -13.07 12.47
C TRP A 246 -7.16 -12.81 12.31
N LEU A 247 -7.80 -13.40 11.30
CA LEU A 247 -9.23 -13.25 11.05
C LEU A 247 -10.08 -13.82 12.20
N GLU A 248 -9.68 -14.97 12.76
CA GLU A 248 -10.30 -15.54 13.96
C GLU A 248 -10.21 -14.59 15.17
N ALA A 249 -9.06 -13.91 15.34
CA ALA A 249 -8.88 -12.91 16.40
C ALA A 249 -9.73 -11.66 16.16
N MET A 250 -9.72 -11.12 14.94
CA MET A 250 -10.53 -9.96 14.54
C MET A 250 -12.03 -10.21 14.73
N GLU A 251 -12.53 -11.39 14.40
CA GLU A 251 -13.93 -11.76 14.59
C GLU A 251 -14.30 -11.82 16.08
N LYS A 252 -13.41 -12.37 16.91
CA LYS A 252 -13.62 -12.46 18.36
C LYS A 252 -13.67 -11.08 19.01
N GLU A 253 -12.71 -10.22 18.70
CA GLU A 253 -12.63 -8.86 19.28
C GLU A 253 -13.70 -7.92 18.71
N GLY A 254 -14.11 -8.12 17.45
CA GLY A 254 -15.20 -7.39 16.82
C GLY A 254 -16.59 -7.93 17.16
N LYS A 255 -16.73 -8.94 18.02
CA LYS A 255 -18.00 -9.61 18.28
C LYS A 255 -19.07 -8.63 18.80
N GLY A 256 -20.19 -8.55 18.09
CA GLY A 256 -21.29 -7.64 18.43
C GLY A 256 -21.07 -6.20 17.97
N SER A 257 -19.97 -5.90 17.27
CA SER A 257 -19.70 -4.61 16.65
C SER A 257 -19.80 -4.73 15.13
N GLU A 258 -20.77 -4.03 14.53
CA GLU A 258 -20.80 -3.82 13.08
C GLU A 258 -19.79 -2.74 12.69
N PHE A 259 -19.14 -2.86 11.53
CA PHE A 259 -18.17 -1.88 11.06
C PHE A 259 -18.63 -1.09 9.85
N LEU A 260 -18.78 -1.75 8.70
CA LEU A 260 -19.29 -1.20 7.46
C LEU A 260 -20.29 -2.16 6.85
N ASP A 261 -21.41 -1.62 6.39
CA ASP A 261 -22.50 -2.38 5.75
C ASP A 261 -23.03 -3.52 6.63
N ALA A 262 -23.07 -3.29 7.95
CA ALA A 262 -23.42 -4.29 8.96
C ALA A 262 -22.54 -5.56 8.94
N LEU A 263 -21.35 -5.50 8.31
CA LEU A 263 -20.39 -6.59 8.27
C LEU A 263 -19.22 -6.34 9.25
N PRO A 264 -18.72 -7.39 9.91
CA PRO A 264 -17.48 -7.33 10.67
C PRO A 264 -16.27 -7.02 9.77
N LEU A 265 -15.27 -6.34 10.33
CA LEU A 265 -14.04 -6.01 9.60
C LEU A 265 -13.28 -7.26 9.10
N SER A 266 -13.35 -8.38 9.84
CA SER A 266 -12.75 -9.65 9.43
C SER A 266 -13.31 -10.15 8.08
N VAL A 267 -14.60 -9.96 7.81
CA VAL A 267 -15.22 -10.36 6.53
C VAL A 267 -14.66 -9.55 5.37
N HIS A 268 -14.50 -8.24 5.58
CA HIS A 268 -13.90 -7.33 4.58
C HIS A 268 -12.43 -7.68 4.30
N MET A 269 -11.65 -8.00 5.35
CA MET A 269 -10.25 -8.42 5.25
C MET A 269 -10.10 -9.76 4.51
N GLU A 270 -10.94 -10.74 4.82
CA GLU A 270 -10.92 -12.03 4.15
C GLU A 270 -11.19 -11.88 2.64
N GLU A 271 -12.21 -11.09 2.28
CA GLU A 271 -12.54 -10.87 0.88
C GLU A 271 -11.52 -9.97 0.18
N SER A 272 -10.92 -9.01 0.90
CA SER A 272 -9.84 -8.17 0.37
C SER A 272 -8.67 -9.03 -0.11
N TRP A 273 -8.24 -9.99 0.70
CA TRP A 273 -7.19 -10.94 0.32
C TRP A 273 -7.56 -11.74 -0.93
N LYS A 274 -8.76 -12.33 -0.95
CA LYS A 274 -9.24 -13.17 -2.07
C LYS A 274 -9.33 -12.39 -3.38
N MET A 275 -9.92 -11.20 -3.35
CA MET A 275 -10.15 -10.37 -4.54
C MET A 275 -8.89 -9.63 -4.99
N GLY A 276 -7.89 -9.49 -4.11
CA GLY A 276 -6.62 -8.82 -4.39
C GLY A 276 -6.62 -7.33 -4.04
N ARG A 277 -7.59 -6.85 -3.25
CA ARG A 277 -7.67 -5.45 -2.80
C ARG A 277 -6.49 -5.09 -1.89
N PHE A 278 -6.06 -6.04 -1.05
CA PHE A 278 -4.82 -5.96 -0.28
C PHE A 278 -3.63 -5.58 -1.17
N TRP A 279 -3.44 -6.28 -2.30
CA TRP A 279 -2.32 -6.03 -3.19
C TRP A 279 -2.40 -4.68 -3.87
N LEU A 280 -3.61 -4.22 -4.21
CA LEU A 280 -3.83 -2.89 -4.79
C LEU A 280 -3.38 -1.81 -3.80
N ASN A 281 -3.90 -1.85 -2.58
CA ASN A 281 -3.63 -0.84 -1.57
C ASN A 281 -2.19 -0.92 -1.03
N TYR A 282 -1.60 -2.11 -1.01
CA TYR A 282 -0.19 -2.31 -0.70
C TYR A 282 0.70 -1.66 -1.77
N ALA A 283 0.45 -1.95 -3.06
CA ALA A 283 1.19 -1.36 -4.17
C ALA A 283 1.03 0.17 -4.23
N ALA A 284 -0.21 0.67 -4.10
CA ALA A 284 -0.52 2.11 -4.16
C ALA A 284 0.27 2.92 -3.13
N ARG A 285 0.55 2.33 -1.96
CA ARG A 285 1.24 3.01 -0.86
C ARG A 285 2.75 2.77 -0.84
N LYS A 286 3.31 1.81 -1.59
CA LYS A 286 4.72 1.40 -1.46
C LYS A 286 5.44 1.39 -2.80
N SER A 287 6.17 2.46 -3.09
CA SER A 287 6.80 2.63 -4.41
C SER A 287 7.90 1.61 -4.71
N TRP A 288 8.63 1.12 -3.70
CA TRP A 288 9.65 0.07 -3.87
C TRP A 288 9.07 -1.32 -4.13
N ALA A 289 7.86 -1.60 -3.64
CA ALA A 289 7.18 -2.86 -3.88
C ALA A 289 6.32 -2.85 -5.15
N PHE A 290 6.00 -1.66 -5.66
CA PHE A 290 5.02 -1.44 -6.72
C PHE A 290 5.25 -2.36 -7.93
N ASP A 291 6.48 -2.43 -8.43
CA ASP A 291 6.77 -3.17 -9.67
C ASP A 291 6.54 -4.68 -9.51
N ALA A 292 7.06 -5.27 -8.43
CA ALA A 292 6.89 -6.69 -8.14
C ALA A 292 5.41 -7.03 -7.89
N VAL A 293 4.73 -6.23 -7.08
CA VAL A 293 3.31 -6.47 -6.74
C VAL A 293 2.40 -6.25 -7.96
N PHE A 294 2.66 -5.22 -8.77
CA PHE A 294 1.87 -4.95 -9.96
C PHE A 294 1.93 -6.13 -10.93
N TRP A 295 3.14 -6.57 -11.29
CA TRP A 295 3.31 -7.61 -12.29
C TRP A 295 2.91 -9.01 -11.79
N THR A 296 3.17 -9.33 -10.52
CA THR A 296 2.85 -10.65 -9.95
C THR A 296 1.40 -10.76 -9.50
N CYS A 297 0.84 -9.72 -8.87
CA CYS A 297 -0.44 -9.83 -8.16
C CYS A 297 -1.60 -9.08 -8.83
N LEU A 298 -1.35 -7.98 -9.55
CA LEU A 298 -2.40 -7.08 -10.04
C LEU A 298 -2.66 -7.19 -11.54
N ASN A 299 -1.61 -7.31 -12.35
CA ASN A 299 -1.67 -7.21 -13.81
C ASN A 299 -2.75 -8.12 -14.42
N GLU A 300 -2.80 -9.39 -14.03
CA GLU A 300 -3.79 -10.33 -14.56
C GLU A 300 -5.18 -10.14 -13.94
N ARG A 301 -5.25 -9.69 -12.69
CA ARG A 301 -6.54 -9.35 -12.07
C ARG A 301 -7.20 -8.17 -12.76
N PHE A 302 -6.39 -7.20 -13.21
CA PHE A 302 -6.87 -6.02 -13.94
C PHE A 302 -7.18 -6.32 -15.40
N PHE A 303 -6.27 -7.01 -16.10
CA PHE A 303 -6.26 -7.05 -17.57
C PHE A 303 -6.46 -8.45 -18.16
N GLY A 304 -6.56 -9.48 -17.33
CA GLY A 304 -6.72 -10.88 -17.76
C GLY A 304 -5.38 -11.59 -17.95
N GLU A 305 -5.46 -12.89 -18.23
CA GLU A 305 -4.31 -13.75 -18.42
C GLU A 305 -3.36 -13.19 -19.49
N ARG A 306 -2.06 -13.25 -19.23
CA ARG A 306 -1.04 -13.00 -20.25
C ARG A 306 -0.77 -14.28 -21.04
N GLU A 307 -0.15 -14.14 -22.20
CA GLU A 307 0.37 -15.30 -22.94
C GLU A 307 1.37 -16.06 -22.06
N SER A 308 1.32 -17.40 -22.11
CA SER A 308 2.21 -18.26 -21.32
C SER A 308 3.69 -17.99 -21.66
N GLU A 309 4.56 -18.16 -20.66
CA GLU A 309 6.03 -18.17 -20.84
C GLU A 309 6.69 -16.83 -21.23
N VAL A 310 6.05 -15.68 -20.99
CA VAL A 310 6.71 -14.38 -21.17
C VAL A 310 7.79 -14.16 -20.10
N PRO A 311 9.08 -13.94 -20.48
CA PRO A 311 10.13 -13.63 -19.53
C PRO A 311 9.80 -12.36 -18.71
N GLY A 312 10.22 -12.30 -17.45
CA GLY A 312 9.92 -11.16 -16.57
C GLY A 312 10.32 -9.79 -17.14
N LYS A 313 11.40 -9.73 -17.92
CA LYS A 313 11.85 -8.50 -18.61
C LYS A 313 10.90 -8.04 -19.74
N ASP A 314 10.09 -8.93 -20.29
CA ASP A 314 9.27 -8.68 -21.49
C ASP A 314 7.78 -8.44 -21.17
N LEU A 315 7.42 -8.37 -19.89
CA LEU A 315 6.02 -8.26 -19.43
C LEU A 315 5.30 -7.04 -20.04
N TRP A 316 6.00 -5.92 -20.21
CA TRP A 316 5.49 -4.69 -20.81
C TRP A 316 4.87 -4.91 -22.19
N LYS A 317 5.44 -5.81 -23.00
CA LYS A 317 4.97 -6.11 -24.37
C LYS A 317 3.54 -6.66 -24.36
N THR A 318 3.17 -7.39 -23.31
CA THR A 318 1.84 -7.99 -23.16
C THR A 318 0.73 -6.96 -22.91
N ARG A 319 1.10 -5.72 -22.56
CA ARG A 319 0.15 -4.64 -22.20
C ARG A 319 0.32 -3.36 -23.01
N LEU A 320 1.25 -3.32 -23.98
CA LEU A 320 1.44 -2.16 -24.85
C LEU A 320 0.18 -1.69 -25.56
N HIS A 321 -0.66 -2.62 -26.01
CA HIS A 321 -1.91 -2.32 -26.71
C HIS A 321 -2.93 -1.59 -25.83
N LEU A 322 -2.73 -1.57 -24.51
CA LEU A 322 -3.57 -0.86 -23.57
C LEU A 322 -3.17 0.61 -23.41
N LEU A 323 -1.97 1.02 -23.84
CA LEU A 323 -1.54 2.41 -23.79
C LEU A 323 -2.15 3.23 -24.94
N SER A 324 -2.41 4.51 -24.68
CA SER A 324 -2.74 5.52 -25.69
C SER A 324 -1.60 5.72 -26.69
N GLU A 325 -1.86 6.48 -27.75
CA GLU A 325 -0.81 6.83 -28.71
C GLU A 325 0.24 7.75 -28.07
N GLU A 326 -0.21 8.75 -27.30
CA GLU A 326 0.67 9.68 -26.59
C GLU A 326 1.58 8.97 -25.59
N GLU A 327 1.03 8.06 -24.77
CA GLU A 327 1.81 7.26 -23.81
C GLU A 327 2.86 6.39 -24.50
N ARG A 328 2.55 5.82 -25.68
CA ARG A 328 3.50 4.99 -26.44
C ARG A 328 4.61 5.82 -27.07
N LEU A 329 4.27 6.98 -27.64
CA LEU A 329 5.24 7.88 -28.27
C LEU A 329 6.23 8.47 -27.25
N ALA A 330 5.79 8.71 -26.01
CA ALA A 330 6.64 9.23 -24.95
C ALA A 330 7.58 8.19 -24.32
N MET A 331 7.27 6.89 -24.45
CA MET A 331 7.98 5.82 -23.74
C MET A 331 9.45 5.69 -24.16
N GLU A 332 9.74 5.58 -25.47
CA GLU A 332 11.10 5.32 -25.94
C GLU A 332 12.07 6.49 -25.68
N PRO A 333 11.70 7.77 -25.92
CA PRO A 333 12.52 8.90 -25.50
C PRO A 333 12.78 8.92 -23.99
N PHE A 334 11.77 8.59 -23.19
CA PHE A 334 11.91 8.50 -21.74
C PHE A 334 12.90 7.40 -21.31
N VAL A 335 12.77 6.19 -21.87
CA VAL A 335 13.65 5.04 -21.57
C VAL A 335 15.09 5.37 -21.90
N GLN A 336 15.35 5.92 -23.09
CA GLN A 336 16.71 6.32 -23.50
C GLN A 336 17.33 7.29 -22.49
N GLN A 337 16.57 8.33 -22.10
CA GLN A 337 17.03 9.28 -21.10
C GLN A 337 17.30 8.62 -19.74
N LYS A 338 16.41 7.74 -19.25
CA LYS A 338 16.62 7.05 -17.96
C LYS A 338 17.85 6.15 -17.95
N ILE A 339 18.20 5.52 -19.07
CA ILE A 339 19.42 4.71 -19.17
C ILE A 339 20.67 5.60 -19.18
N GLU A 340 20.63 6.75 -19.85
CA GLU A 340 21.73 7.73 -19.79
C GLU A 340 21.91 8.32 -18.39
N GLU A 341 20.81 8.57 -17.68
CA GLU A 341 20.81 9.01 -16.28
C GLU A 341 21.44 7.96 -15.36
N SER A 342 21.02 6.70 -15.46
CA SER A 342 21.50 5.63 -14.55
C SER A 342 23.01 5.37 -14.65
N GLN A 343 23.63 5.71 -15.79
CA GLN A 343 25.08 5.61 -15.99
C GLN A 343 25.88 6.69 -15.24
N LYS A 344 25.30 7.87 -14.97
CA LYS A 344 26.02 9.00 -14.37
C LYS A 344 26.26 8.82 -12.88
N ARG A 345 25.34 8.14 -12.19
CA ARG A 345 25.38 7.88 -10.73
C ARG A 345 25.53 9.15 -9.87
N ILE A 346 24.75 10.18 -10.17
CA ILE A 346 24.74 11.47 -9.44
C ILE A 346 23.42 11.69 -8.71
N LEU A 347 23.44 12.61 -7.73
CA LEU A 347 22.23 13.22 -7.20
C LEU A 347 21.98 14.52 -7.97
N VAL A 348 20.75 14.74 -8.39
CA VAL A 348 20.34 15.93 -9.16
C VAL A 348 19.47 16.79 -8.28
N GLU A 349 19.89 18.03 -8.05
CA GLU A 349 19.05 19.07 -7.47
C GLU A 349 18.19 19.67 -8.58
N TRP A 350 16.87 19.66 -8.39
CA TRP A 350 15.94 20.18 -9.37
C TRP A 350 15.35 21.51 -8.94
N ASP A 351 15.31 22.48 -9.86
CA ASP A 351 14.44 23.63 -9.70
C ASP A 351 12.96 23.16 -9.62
N PRO A 352 12.14 23.70 -8.68
CA PRO A 352 10.75 23.28 -8.53
C PRO A 352 9.88 23.44 -9.78
N VAL A 353 10.13 24.44 -10.62
CA VAL A 353 9.36 24.68 -11.85
C VAL A 353 9.78 23.67 -12.92
N GLU A 354 11.08 23.47 -13.10
CA GLU A 354 11.62 22.47 -14.03
C GLU A 354 11.19 21.06 -13.65
N ALA A 355 11.22 20.71 -12.37
CA ALA A 355 10.75 19.41 -11.88
C ALA A 355 9.27 19.18 -12.23
N LYS A 356 8.41 20.18 -12.00
CA LYS A 356 6.98 20.07 -12.32
C LYS A 356 6.74 19.94 -13.82
N GLN A 357 7.45 20.71 -14.63
CA GLN A 357 7.38 20.62 -16.08
C GLN A 357 7.80 19.22 -16.55
N ARG A 358 8.94 18.72 -16.06
CA ARG A 358 9.46 17.40 -16.40
C ARG A 358 8.50 16.27 -16.00
N LEU A 359 7.86 16.37 -14.82
CA LEU A 359 6.84 15.40 -14.42
C LEU A 359 5.63 15.42 -15.36
N SER A 360 5.16 16.62 -15.73
CA SER A 360 3.96 16.79 -16.56
C SER A 360 4.06 16.14 -17.94
N GLU A 361 5.27 15.95 -18.47
CA GLU A 361 5.53 15.26 -19.74
C GLU A 361 5.06 13.79 -19.74
N LEU A 362 4.91 13.18 -18.56
CA LEU A 362 4.46 11.79 -18.40
C LEU A 362 3.09 11.66 -17.71
N LEU A 363 2.43 12.79 -17.42
CA LEU A 363 1.09 12.83 -16.84
C LEU A 363 0.05 13.16 -17.93
N PHE A 364 -0.20 12.20 -18.83
CA PHE A 364 -1.24 12.27 -19.86
C PHE A 364 -2.65 12.40 -19.27
#